data_AF-A0A652L7A3-F1
#
_entry.id   AF-A0A652L7A3-F1
#
_cell.length_a   1.000
_cell.length_b   1.000
_cell.length_c   1.000
_cell.angle_alpha   90.00
_cell.angle_beta   90.00
_cell.angle_gamma   90.00
#
_symmetry.space_group_name_H-M   'P 1'
#
loop_
_entity.id
_entity.type
_entity.pdbx_description
1 polymer ?
#
loop_
_entity_poly.entity_id
_entity_poly.type
_entity_poly.pdbx_seq_one_letter_code
_entity_poly.pdbx_strand_id
1 'polypeptide(L)'
;MTAATAGTAVLALAVLPAAAEPGAGPGPSPRADSGPGPEAEQRDQPPTCGKATDTEFPVDTRIHGGPTDYAPGGAPATWNVDLTNTTTEACDSIHPVLVLADRHRVLRPDQIRLDFYDAAARRWLPVPFEGTEEHENIGVLTGFPGFAVPAGGTVTVPVRLAFRADTAPDEVVANAAIVQRRGDDGDWVGESETYRFTIDPAAPAAEPSRAEPGTAVPAPASATPSRGAIRPSTAPGELALTGRDVVVLLAPVAGALVLVGAVLVLVARRGRRARR
;
A
#
# COMPACT_ATOMS: atom_id res chain seq x y z
N MET A 1 -7.24 51.13 13.82
CA MET A 1 -8.64 51.12 14.28
C MET A 1 -9.39 50.10 13.46
N THR A 2 -9.80 48.98 14.07
CA THR A 2 -11.08 48.24 13.93
C THR A 2 -10.86 46.83 14.48
N ALA A 3 -11.38 46.62 15.69
CA ALA A 3 -11.38 45.35 16.40
C ALA A 3 -12.50 44.45 15.87
N ALA A 4 -12.23 43.15 15.70
CA ALA A 4 -13.23 42.14 15.39
C ALA A 4 -13.55 41.35 16.67
N THR A 5 -14.79 41.52 17.13
CA THR A 5 -15.43 40.89 18.28
C THR A 5 -15.67 39.40 18.01
N ALA A 6 -15.14 38.52 18.85
CA ALA A 6 -15.50 37.11 18.88
C ALA A 6 -16.56 36.88 19.97
N GLY A 7 -17.76 36.45 19.55
CA GLY A 7 -18.89 36.15 20.43
C GLY A 7 -18.70 34.83 21.16
N THR A 8 -18.76 34.88 22.49
CA THR A 8 -18.79 33.75 23.41
C THR A 8 -20.23 33.24 23.55
N ALA A 9 -20.48 31.97 23.25
CA ALA A 9 -21.74 31.30 23.60
C ALA A 9 -21.45 30.17 24.59
N VAL A 10 -21.84 30.40 25.84
CA VAL A 10 -21.83 29.41 26.93
C VAL A 10 -23.21 28.75 26.91
N LEU A 11 -23.28 27.43 26.72
CA LEU A 11 -24.46 26.64 27.06
C LEU A 11 -24.15 25.80 28.29
N ALA A 12 -24.78 26.18 29.40
CA ALA A 12 -24.84 25.42 30.63
C ALA A 12 -25.99 24.41 30.54
N LEU A 13 -25.70 23.13 30.77
CA LEU A 13 -26.70 22.10 31.04
C LEU A 13 -26.37 21.51 32.41
N ALA A 14 -27.20 21.89 33.39
CA ALA A 14 -27.23 21.31 34.72
C ALA A 14 -28.06 20.03 34.68
N VAL A 15 -27.53 18.94 35.25
CA VAL A 15 -28.31 17.77 35.64
C VAL A 15 -28.06 17.53 37.11
N LEU A 16 -29.14 17.57 37.89
CA LEU A 16 -29.20 17.33 39.33
C LEU A 16 -29.06 15.82 39.63
N PRO A 17 -28.50 15.43 40.78
CA PRO A 17 -28.50 14.04 41.23
C PRO A 17 -29.84 13.70 41.92
N ALA A 18 -30.41 12.54 41.63
CA ALA A 18 -31.50 11.95 42.41
C ALA A 18 -30.95 10.84 43.30
N ALA A 19 -31.25 10.93 44.59
CA ALA A 19 -30.84 10.01 45.65
C ALA A 19 -31.67 8.70 45.67
N ALA A 20 -31.07 7.65 46.25
CA ALA A 20 -31.68 6.39 46.69
C ALA A 20 -32.74 6.61 47.80
N GLU A 21 -33.65 5.70 48.21
CA GLU A 21 -33.53 4.30 48.66
C GLU A 21 -34.95 3.60 48.65
N PRO A 22 -35.28 2.58 49.48
CA PRO A 22 -35.03 1.14 49.32
C PRO A 22 -36.33 0.30 49.21
N GLY A 23 -36.26 -0.89 48.61
CA GLY A 23 -37.37 -1.85 48.56
C GLY A 23 -36.90 -3.26 48.84
N ALA A 24 -37.17 -3.75 50.06
CA ALA A 24 -36.94 -5.13 50.48
C ALA A 24 -38.15 -6.02 50.16
N GLY A 25 -37.88 -7.22 49.64
CA GLY A 25 -38.85 -8.32 49.55
C GLY A 25 -38.17 -9.61 49.06
N PRO A 26 -38.14 -10.70 49.85
CA PRO A 26 -37.53 -11.95 49.43
C PRO A 26 -38.59 -12.87 48.78
N GLY A 27 -38.41 -13.17 47.50
CA GLY A 27 -39.09 -14.27 46.82
C GLY A 27 -38.07 -15.35 46.43
N PRO A 28 -38.33 -16.64 46.69
CA PRO A 28 -37.41 -17.71 46.27
C PRO A 28 -37.57 -17.96 44.76
N SER A 29 -36.64 -17.45 43.95
CA SER A 29 -36.50 -17.84 42.55
C SER A 29 -35.68 -19.14 42.43
N PRO A 30 -36.03 -20.02 41.50
CA PRO A 30 -35.40 -21.33 41.33
C PRO A 30 -33.96 -21.19 40.82
N ARG A 31 -33.12 -22.17 41.18
CA ARG A 31 -31.75 -22.31 40.69
C ARG A 31 -31.74 -22.20 39.16
N ALA A 32 -31.15 -21.13 38.64
CA ALA A 32 -30.74 -21.07 37.25
C ALA A 32 -29.57 -22.03 37.08
N ASP A 33 -29.76 -22.99 36.18
CA ASP A 33 -28.69 -23.82 35.62
C ASP A 33 -27.52 -22.93 35.21
N SER A 34 -26.31 -23.34 35.61
CA SER A 34 -25.07 -22.75 35.14
C SER A 34 -24.89 -23.11 33.66
N GLY A 35 -25.49 -22.31 32.78
CA GLY A 35 -25.20 -22.35 31.36
C GLY A 35 -23.72 -22.01 31.10
N PRO A 36 -23.10 -22.55 30.03
CA PRO A 36 -21.72 -22.24 29.70
C PRO A 36 -21.58 -20.73 29.49
N GLY A 37 -20.64 -20.12 30.21
CA GLY A 37 -20.38 -18.68 30.14
C GLY A 37 -19.87 -18.24 28.76
N PRO A 38 -19.82 -16.92 28.51
CA PRO A 38 -19.42 -16.31 27.23
C PRO A 38 -17.95 -16.55 26.81
N GLU A 39 -17.21 -17.43 27.49
CA GLU A 39 -15.80 -17.75 27.21
C GLU A 39 -15.59 -18.65 25.98
N ALA A 40 -16.67 -19.12 25.33
CA ALA A 40 -16.54 -19.98 24.15
C ALA A 40 -16.27 -19.22 22.84
N GLU A 41 -16.70 -17.96 22.70
CA GLU A 41 -16.50 -17.15 21.49
C GLU A 41 -15.14 -16.46 21.43
N GLN A 42 -14.41 -16.36 22.55
CA GLN A 42 -13.11 -15.68 22.60
C GLN A 42 -11.92 -16.59 22.22
N ARG A 43 -12.17 -17.88 21.98
CA ARG A 43 -11.12 -18.88 21.68
C ARG A 43 -10.80 -19.04 20.19
N ASP A 44 -11.57 -18.43 19.30
CA ASP A 44 -11.39 -18.58 17.85
C ASP A 44 -10.58 -17.44 17.22
N GLN A 45 -10.23 -16.40 17.99
CA GLN A 45 -9.40 -15.30 17.48
C GLN A 45 -7.91 -15.60 17.72
N PRO A 46 -7.06 -15.57 16.68
CA PRO A 46 -5.63 -15.83 16.84
C PRO A 46 -5.00 -14.86 17.84
N PRO A 47 -3.97 -15.31 18.60
CA PRO A 47 -3.31 -14.48 19.59
C PRO A 47 -2.70 -13.22 18.95
N THR A 48 -2.67 -12.14 19.72
CA THR A 48 -2.06 -10.89 19.29
C THR A 48 -0.54 -11.01 19.27
N CYS A 49 0.09 -10.48 18.22
CA CYS A 49 1.53 -10.28 18.21
C CYS A 49 1.88 -9.21 19.25
N GLY A 50 2.66 -9.57 20.26
CA GLY A 50 2.95 -8.71 21.40
C GLY A 50 1.76 -8.51 22.35
N LYS A 51 1.96 -7.66 23.39
CA LYS A 51 0.90 -7.31 24.34
C LYS A 51 0.39 -5.91 24.02
N ALA A 52 -0.92 -5.73 24.07
CA ALA A 52 -1.57 -4.44 23.83
C ALA A 52 -1.12 -3.32 24.80
N THR A 53 -0.48 -3.66 25.93
CA THR A 53 0.03 -2.72 26.92
C THR A 53 1.47 -2.27 26.66
N ASP A 54 2.17 -2.89 25.72
CA ASP A 54 3.56 -2.58 25.42
C ASP A 54 3.66 -1.20 24.75
N THR A 55 4.69 -0.43 25.08
CA THR A 55 4.89 0.92 24.55
C THR A 55 5.65 0.93 23.22
N GLU A 56 6.32 -0.18 22.89
CA GLU A 56 7.09 -0.37 21.67
C GLU A 56 6.37 -1.40 20.78
N PHE A 57 6.58 -1.28 19.47
CA PHE A 57 6.03 -2.25 18.54
C PHE A 57 6.73 -3.61 18.69
N PRO A 58 5.99 -4.73 18.63
CA PRO A 58 6.57 -6.08 18.75
C PRO A 58 7.34 -6.55 17.51
N VAL A 59 7.20 -5.86 16.37
CA VAL A 59 7.94 -6.17 15.14
C VAL A 59 8.79 -4.97 14.71
N ASP A 60 10.09 -5.06 14.97
CA ASP A 60 11.09 -4.13 14.45
C ASP A 60 11.20 -4.30 12.93
N THR A 61 11.12 -3.20 12.20
CA THR A 61 11.09 -3.22 10.73
C THR A 61 12.19 -2.39 10.13
N ARG A 62 12.91 -2.94 9.16
CA ARG A 62 13.97 -2.21 8.45
C ARG A 62 13.89 -2.40 6.96
N ILE A 63 14.00 -1.29 6.25
CA ILE A 63 14.15 -1.24 4.81
C ILE A 63 15.62 -1.03 4.45
N HIS A 64 16.20 -1.86 3.57
CA HIS A 64 17.60 -1.69 3.16
C HIS A 64 17.95 -2.37 1.82
N GLY A 65 19.18 -2.14 1.35
CA GLY A 65 19.76 -2.82 0.18
C GLY A 65 19.37 -2.25 -1.19
N GLY A 66 18.39 -1.35 -1.25
CA GLY A 66 17.98 -0.69 -2.48
C GLY A 66 18.96 0.36 -3.00
N PRO A 67 18.78 0.83 -4.25
CA PRO A 67 19.49 1.99 -4.77
C PRO A 67 18.90 3.29 -4.21
N THR A 68 19.71 4.34 -4.23
CA THR A 68 19.29 5.71 -3.90
C THR A 68 18.71 6.47 -5.08
N ASP A 69 18.79 5.93 -6.30
CA ASP A 69 18.41 6.62 -7.53
C ASP A 69 17.76 5.62 -8.51
N TYR A 70 16.66 6.05 -9.14
CA TYR A 70 15.89 5.26 -10.10
C TYR A 70 15.74 6.00 -11.42
N ALA A 71 16.08 5.33 -12.52
CA ALA A 71 15.74 5.82 -13.86
C ALA A 71 14.26 5.50 -14.19
N PRO A 72 13.44 6.48 -14.64
CA PRO A 72 12.12 6.22 -15.20
C PRO A 72 12.19 5.19 -16.33
N GLY A 73 11.34 4.15 -16.27
CA GLY A 73 11.35 3.07 -17.26
C GLY A 73 12.51 2.07 -17.11
N GLY A 74 13.36 2.23 -16.10
CA GLY A 74 14.44 1.32 -15.77
C GLY A 74 13.97 -0.09 -15.36
N ALA A 75 14.94 -0.99 -15.24
CA ALA A 75 14.71 -2.33 -14.72
C ALA A 75 14.35 -2.29 -13.22
N PRO A 76 13.60 -3.27 -12.69
CA PRO A 76 13.33 -3.35 -11.27
C PRO A 76 14.61 -3.50 -10.44
N ALA A 77 14.74 -2.69 -9.40
CA ALA A 77 15.80 -2.79 -8.42
C ALA A 77 15.32 -3.54 -7.18
N THR A 78 16.14 -4.45 -6.67
CA THR A 78 15.80 -5.27 -5.50
C THR A 78 16.29 -4.61 -4.22
N TRP A 79 15.45 -4.68 -3.18
CA TRP A 79 15.68 -4.21 -1.83
C TRP A 79 14.98 -5.17 -0.87
N ASN A 80 15.27 -5.05 0.42
CA ASN A 80 14.80 -5.97 1.45
C ASN A 80 14.01 -5.22 2.52
N VAL A 81 12.93 -5.85 2.98
CA VAL A 81 12.17 -5.46 4.18
C VAL A 81 12.40 -6.55 5.23
N ASP A 82 13.15 -6.23 6.27
CA ASP A 82 13.36 -7.13 7.41
C ASP A 82 12.26 -6.92 8.43
N LEU A 83 11.68 -8.02 8.90
CA LEU A 83 10.67 -8.09 9.96
C LEU A 83 11.27 -8.87 11.13
N THR A 84 11.63 -8.20 12.21
CA THR A 84 12.25 -8.82 13.38
C THR A 84 11.25 -8.82 14.54
N ASN A 85 10.81 -10.02 14.93
CA ASN A 85 9.92 -10.19 16.07
C ASN A 85 10.73 -10.13 17.36
N THR A 86 10.47 -9.12 18.19
CA THR A 86 11.19 -8.89 19.46
C THR A 86 10.56 -9.64 20.64
N THR A 87 9.44 -10.34 20.39
CA THR A 87 8.67 -11.07 21.41
C THR A 87 9.14 -12.52 21.56
N THR A 88 8.61 -13.21 22.57
CA THR A 88 8.92 -14.61 22.88
C THR A 88 7.99 -15.62 22.19
N GLU A 89 6.95 -15.16 21.51
CA GLU A 89 6.00 -16.01 20.77
C GLU A 89 6.10 -15.70 19.28
N ALA A 90 5.66 -16.63 18.43
CA ALA A 90 5.59 -16.36 17.00
C ALA A 90 4.52 -15.31 16.67
N CYS A 91 4.81 -14.45 15.70
CA CYS A 91 3.84 -13.51 15.16
C CYS A 91 3.38 -13.98 13.78
N ASP A 92 2.13 -14.43 13.71
CA ASP A 92 1.50 -14.93 12.49
C ASP A 92 0.62 -13.88 11.81
N SER A 93 0.25 -14.13 10.55
CA SER A 93 -0.62 -13.27 9.74
C SER A 93 -0.07 -11.84 9.59
N ILE A 94 1.24 -11.72 9.43
CA ILE A 94 1.93 -10.43 9.28
C ILE A 94 1.89 -9.97 7.82
N HIS A 95 1.29 -8.81 7.58
CA HIS A 95 1.14 -8.17 6.27
C HIS A 95 1.83 -6.80 6.26
N PRO A 96 2.99 -6.69 5.61
CA PRO A 96 3.62 -5.40 5.37
C PRO A 96 2.79 -4.53 4.42
N VAL A 97 2.79 -3.23 4.69
CA VAL A 97 2.21 -2.17 3.86
C VAL A 97 3.32 -1.19 3.54
N LEU A 98 3.65 -1.03 2.26
CA LEU A 98 4.62 -0.04 1.80
C LEU A 98 3.91 1.28 1.49
N VAL A 99 4.48 2.37 1.96
CA VAL A 99 3.98 3.73 1.74
C VAL A 99 5.05 4.52 1.01
N LEU A 100 4.72 5.04 -0.16
CA LEU A 100 5.58 5.93 -0.94
C LEU A 100 4.97 7.33 -0.97
N ALA A 101 5.74 8.33 -0.55
CA ALA A 101 5.36 9.74 -0.69
C ALA A 101 6.47 10.49 -1.43
N ASP A 102 6.08 11.21 -2.48
CA ASP A 102 6.98 12.04 -3.26
C ASP A 102 6.88 13.51 -2.84
N ARG A 103 7.99 14.24 -2.97
CA ARG A 103 8.09 15.61 -2.46
C ARG A 103 7.17 16.58 -3.19
N HIS A 104 6.97 16.43 -4.49
CA HIS A 104 6.13 17.32 -5.30
C HIS A 104 4.69 16.82 -5.46
N ARG A 105 4.35 15.63 -4.94
CA ARG A 105 2.99 15.07 -4.92
C ARG A 105 2.41 14.81 -6.32
N VAL A 106 3.27 14.40 -7.24
CA VAL A 106 2.99 14.11 -8.65
C VAL A 106 3.09 12.62 -8.97
N LEU A 107 3.68 11.80 -8.10
CA LEU A 107 3.80 10.36 -8.30
C LEU A 107 2.43 9.68 -8.21
N ARG A 108 2.01 9.08 -9.33
CA ARG A 108 0.72 8.39 -9.41
C ARG A 108 0.84 6.90 -9.10
N PRO A 109 -0.21 6.25 -8.57
CA PRO A 109 -0.18 4.82 -8.27
C PRO A 109 0.13 3.94 -9.49
N ASP A 110 -0.41 4.28 -10.66
CA ASP A 110 -0.21 3.52 -11.90
C ASP A 110 1.24 3.57 -12.42
N GLN A 111 2.05 4.49 -11.90
CA GLN A 111 3.46 4.67 -12.24
C GLN A 111 4.41 3.82 -11.41
N ILE A 112 3.91 3.22 -10.32
CA ILE A 112 4.70 2.41 -9.39
C ILE A 112 4.54 0.94 -9.77
N ARG A 113 5.67 0.24 -9.95
CA ARG A 113 5.70 -1.21 -10.19
C ARG A 113 6.47 -1.85 -9.06
N LEU A 114 5.76 -2.47 -8.13
CA LEU A 114 6.34 -3.17 -7.00
C LEU A 114 5.86 -4.62 -7.02
N ASP A 115 6.81 -5.55 -6.84
CA ASP A 115 6.50 -6.92 -6.50
C ASP A 115 7.25 -7.31 -5.22
N PHE A 116 6.70 -8.24 -4.45
CA PHE A 116 7.40 -8.90 -3.35
C PHE A 116 7.56 -10.39 -3.65
N TYR A 117 8.59 -11.01 -3.06
CA TYR A 117 8.82 -12.43 -3.23
C TYR A 117 8.12 -13.23 -2.11
N ASP A 118 7.12 -14.01 -2.50
CA ASP A 118 6.52 -15.03 -1.63
C ASP A 118 7.42 -16.28 -1.66
N ALA A 119 8.19 -16.46 -0.60
CA ALA A 119 9.11 -17.59 -0.47
C ALA A 119 8.40 -18.94 -0.37
N ALA A 120 7.20 -18.98 0.21
CA ALA A 120 6.43 -20.22 0.36
C ALA A 120 5.91 -20.69 -1.01
N ALA A 121 5.35 -19.77 -1.81
CA ALA A 121 4.89 -20.07 -3.16
C ALA A 121 6.01 -20.02 -4.22
N ARG A 122 7.22 -19.58 -3.85
CA ARG A 122 8.39 -19.39 -4.73
C ARG A 122 8.08 -18.56 -5.98
N ARG A 123 7.40 -17.44 -5.79
CA ARG A 123 6.99 -16.54 -6.89
C ARG A 123 6.99 -15.08 -6.45
N TRP A 124 7.14 -14.21 -7.43
CA TRP A 124 6.89 -12.78 -7.25
C TRP A 124 5.39 -12.49 -7.33
N LEU A 125 4.88 -11.72 -6.37
CA LEU A 125 3.49 -11.27 -6.31
C LEU A 125 3.44 -9.75 -6.48
N PRO A 126 2.55 -9.22 -7.33
CA PRO A 126 2.43 -7.79 -7.53
C PRO A 126 1.80 -7.11 -6.32
N VAL A 127 2.24 -5.89 -6.05
CA VAL A 127 1.69 -5.01 -5.03
C VAL A 127 1.04 -3.82 -5.74
N PRO A 128 -0.30 -3.85 -5.96
CA PRO A 128 -0.99 -2.69 -6.49
C PRO A 128 -0.92 -1.55 -5.48
N PHE A 129 -0.75 -0.33 -5.99
CA PHE A 129 -0.78 0.89 -5.19
C PHE A 129 -2.11 1.62 -5.34
N GLU A 130 -2.56 2.20 -4.24
CA GLU A 130 -3.68 3.13 -4.19
C GLU A 130 -3.19 4.50 -3.68
N GLY A 131 -3.73 5.57 -4.27
CA GLY A 131 -3.39 6.93 -3.86
C GLY A 131 -4.31 7.41 -2.74
N THR A 132 -3.79 8.16 -1.78
CA THR A 132 -4.56 8.81 -0.71
C THR A 132 -4.77 10.29 -1.01
N GLU A 133 -5.71 10.92 -0.30
CA GLU A 133 -5.92 12.37 -0.36
C GLU A 133 -4.72 13.18 0.15
N GLU A 134 -3.85 12.57 0.95
CA GLU A 134 -2.61 13.17 1.47
C GLU A 134 -1.43 13.01 0.49
N HIS A 135 -1.69 12.50 -0.73
CA HIS A 135 -0.70 12.23 -1.77
C HIS A 135 0.33 11.17 -1.39
N GLU A 136 -0.12 10.16 -0.64
CA GLU A 136 0.65 8.96 -0.37
C GLU A 136 0.18 7.85 -1.32
N ASN A 137 1.11 7.00 -1.74
CA ASN A 137 0.81 5.78 -2.47
C ASN A 137 0.97 4.60 -1.50
N ILE A 138 -0.12 3.86 -1.26
CA ILE A 138 -0.18 2.73 -0.32
C ILE A 138 -0.22 1.42 -1.10
N GLY A 139 0.78 0.56 -0.88
CA GLY A 139 0.90 -0.76 -1.48
C GLY A 139 0.86 -1.84 -0.41
N VAL A 140 -0.20 -2.63 -0.39
CA VAL A 140 -0.39 -3.69 0.62
C VAL A 140 0.12 -5.02 0.07
N LEU A 141 1.04 -5.68 0.76
CA LEU A 141 1.47 -7.03 0.40
C LEU A 141 0.31 -7.99 0.72
N THR A 142 -0.26 -8.57 -0.33
CA THR A 142 -1.44 -9.44 -0.28
C THR A 142 -1.33 -10.59 -1.28
N GLY A 143 -2.36 -11.45 -1.34
CA GLY A 143 -2.36 -12.65 -2.17
C GLY A 143 -1.61 -13.84 -1.55
N PHE A 144 -1.37 -13.77 -0.23
CA PHE A 144 -0.74 -14.81 0.59
C PHE A 144 -1.33 -14.77 2.02
N PRO A 145 -1.15 -15.81 2.85
CA PRO A 145 -1.72 -15.87 4.21
C PRO A 145 -1.15 -14.90 5.25
N GLY A 146 -0.12 -14.12 4.89
CA GLY A 146 0.70 -13.37 5.85
C GLY A 146 1.98 -14.11 6.23
N PHE A 147 3.01 -13.38 6.66
CA PHE A 147 4.25 -13.97 7.13
C PHE A 147 4.09 -14.49 8.55
N ALA A 148 4.78 -15.60 8.84
CA ALA A 148 5.02 -16.06 10.21
C ALA A 148 6.44 -15.65 10.59
N VAL A 149 6.56 -14.73 11.55
CA VAL A 149 7.85 -14.25 12.06
C VAL A 149 8.15 -14.98 13.38
N PRO A 150 9.16 -15.88 13.42
CA PRO A 150 9.46 -16.66 14.62
C PRO A 150 9.77 -15.78 15.82
N ALA A 151 9.52 -16.29 17.03
CA ALA A 151 9.92 -15.64 18.28
C ALA A 151 11.41 -15.27 18.26
N GLY A 152 11.75 -14.00 18.53
CA GLY A 152 13.12 -13.49 18.48
C GLY A 152 13.79 -13.55 17.09
N GLY A 153 13.05 -13.90 16.04
CA GLY A 153 13.56 -14.18 14.71
C GLY A 153 13.32 -13.05 13.72
N THR A 154 14.04 -13.11 12.60
CA THR A 154 13.90 -12.17 11.48
C THR A 154 13.46 -12.90 10.22
N VAL A 155 12.45 -12.33 9.53
CA VAL A 155 12.10 -12.69 8.16
C VAL A 155 12.51 -11.54 7.24
N THR A 156 13.34 -11.84 6.25
CA THR A 156 13.71 -10.89 5.19
C THR A 156 12.81 -11.09 3.97
N VAL A 157 12.09 -10.04 3.58
CA VAL A 157 11.17 -10.04 2.44
C VAL A 157 11.81 -9.27 1.27
N PRO A 158 12.24 -9.97 0.21
CA PRO A 158 12.72 -9.31 -1.00
C PRO A 158 11.57 -8.60 -1.70
N VAL A 159 11.80 -7.35 -2.07
CA VAL A 159 10.92 -6.54 -2.89
C VAL A 159 11.69 -6.01 -4.10
N ARG A 160 11.01 -5.80 -5.23
CA ARG A 160 11.59 -5.18 -6.41
C ARG A 160 10.72 -4.02 -6.86
N LEU A 161 11.32 -2.85 -6.99
CA LEU A 161 10.66 -1.60 -7.33
C LEU A 161 11.15 -1.10 -8.69
N ALA A 162 10.23 -0.61 -9.52
CA ALA A 162 10.52 0.13 -10.73
C ALA A 162 9.48 1.23 -10.93
N PHE A 163 9.84 2.24 -11.72
CA PHE A 163 8.93 3.30 -12.15
C PHE A 163 8.65 3.21 -13.64
N ARG A 164 7.49 3.68 -14.09
CA ARG A 164 7.17 3.79 -15.51
C ARG A 164 8.05 4.86 -16.19
N ALA A 165 8.14 4.81 -17.52
CA ALA A 165 8.93 5.76 -18.29
C ALA A 165 8.36 7.20 -18.23
N ASP A 166 7.06 7.35 -17.99
CA ASP A 166 6.38 8.64 -17.86
C ASP A 166 6.40 9.23 -16.43
N THR A 167 7.13 8.59 -15.50
CA THR A 167 7.26 9.10 -14.13
C THR A 167 8.14 10.34 -14.12
N ALA A 168 7.65 11.42 -13.50
CA ALA A 168 8.39 12.66 -13.36
C ALA A 168 9.54 12.50 -12.35
N PRO A 169 10.63 13.27 -12.50
CA PRO A 169 11.72 13.26 -11.53
C PRO A 169 11.27 13.82 -10.19
N ASP A 170 11.61 13.13 -9.09
CA ASP A 170 11.28 13.58 -7.73
C ASP A 170 12.14 12.89 -6.66
N GLU A 171 12.14 13.43 -5.45
CA GLU A 171 12.57 12.74 -4.23
C GLU A 171 11.38 11.97 -3.63
N VAL A 172 11.60 10.70 -3.28
CA VAL A 172 10.59 9.81 -2.70
C VAL A 172 11.07 9.27 -1.37
N VAL A 173 10.18 9.26 -0.40
CA VAL A 173 10.34 8.54 0.87
C VAL A 173 9.52 7.26 0.84
N ALA A 174 10.13 6.17 1.28
CA ALA A 174 9.47 4.90 1.51
C ALA A 174 9.48 4.57 3.01
N ASN A 175 8.32 4.15 3.53
CA ASN A 175 8.16 3.55 4.85
C ASN A 175 7.40 2.22 4.71
N ALA A 176 7.56 1.34 5.70
CA ALA A 176 6.74 0.15 5.84
C ALA A 176 5.98 0.20 7.18
N ALA A 177 4.67 -0.04 7.14
CA ALA A 177 3.85 -0.32 8.31
C ALA A 177 3.50 -1.80 8.33
N ILE A 178 3.56 -2.43 9.50
CA ILE A 178 3.36 -3.87 9.66
C ILE A 178 2.05 -4.12 10.36
N VAL A 179 1.15 -4.82 9.69
CA VAL A 179 -0.18 -5.14 10.22
C VAL A 179 -0.28 -6.63 10.49
N GLN A 180 -0.65 -7.01 11.71
CA GLN A 180 -1.16 -8.34 11.98
C GLN A 180 -2.63 -8.38 11.60
N ARG A 181 -2.99 -9.11 10.55
CA ARG A 181 -4.40 -9.25 10.16
C ARG A 181 -5.12 -10.26 11.05
N ARG A 182 -6.39 -9.98 11.33
CA ARG A 182 -7.32 -10.84 12.06
C ARG A 182 -8.69 -10.79 11.39
N GLY A 183 -8.92 -11.68 10.44
CA GLY A 183 -10.11 -11.63 9.59
C GLY A 183 -10.11 -10.33 8.77
N ASP A 184 -11.20 -9.56 8.90
CA ASP A 184 -11.37 -8.28 8.20
C ASP A 184 -10.75 -7.08 8.95
N ASP A 185 -10.14 -7.31 10.11
CA ASP A 185 -9.50 -6.29 10.95
C ASP A 185 -7.97 -6.50 11.02
N GLY A 186 -7.25 -5.56 11.64
CA GLY A 186 -5.82 -5.71 11.85
C GLY A 186 -5.21 -4.78 12.89
N ASP A 187 -4.23 -5.29 13.62
CA ASP A 187 -3.44 -4.52 14.58
C ASP A 187 -2.16 -4.01 13.91
N TRP A 188 -1.83 -2.75 14.16
CA TRP A 188 -0.53 -2.21 13.78
C TRP A 188 0.52 -2.65 14.80
N VAL A 189 1.52 -3.42 14.33
CA VAL A 189 2.48 -4.14 15.18
C VAL A 189 3.94 -3.82 14.86
N GLY A 190 4.21 -2.86 13.98
CA GLY A 190 5.57 -2.51 13.57
C GLY A 190 5.60 -1.38 12.55
N GLU A 191 6.67 -0.61 12.53
CA GLU A 191 6.93 0.39 11.50
C GLU A 191 8.42 0.49 11.20
N SER A 192 8.77 0.92 9.98
CA SER A 192 10.14 1.15 9.59
C SER A 192 10.55 2.60 9.74
N GLU A 193 11.87 2.82 9.85
CA GLU A 193 12.44 4.12 9.51
C GLU A 193 12.23 4.47 8.03
N THR A 194 12.41 5.75 7.72
CA THR A 194 12.31 6.25 6.35
C THR A 194 13.51 5.87 5.50
N TYR A 195 13.23 5.29 4.33
CA TYR A 195 14.19 5.07 3.27
C TYR A 195 14.00 6.12 2.17
N ARG A 196 15.09 6.78 1.73
CA ARG A 196 15.04 7.87 0.75
C ARG A 196 15.70 7.45 -0.56
N PHE A 197 15.09 7.82 -1.67
CA PHE A 197 15.68 7.72 -3.00
C PHE A 197 15.13 8.80 -3.93
N THR A 198 15.72 8.93 -5.10
CA THR A 198 15.32 9.85 -6.16
C THR A 198 14.81 9.07 -7.38
N ILE A 199 13.96 9.73 -8.16
CA ILE A 199 13.63 9.36 -9.52
C ILE A 199 14.32 10.38 -10.41
N ASP A 200 15.22 9.90 -11.28
CA ASP A 200 16.03 10.73 -12.14
C ASP A 200 15.23 11.36 -13.29
N PRO A 201 15.74 12.43 -13.92
CA PRO A 201 15.33 12.84 -15.25
C PRO A 201 15.30 11.67 -16.22
N ALA A 202 14.21 11.55 -16.98
CA ALA A 202 14.17 10.60 -18.10
C ALA A 202 15.36 10.88 -19.03
N ALA A 203 16.08 9.82 -19.41
CA ALA A 203 17.16 9.95 -20.38
C ALA A 203 16.60 10.56 -21.68
N PRO A 204 17.32 11.49 -22.33
CA PRO A 204 16.88 12.01 -23.62
C PRO A 204 16.68 10.84 -24.57
N ALA A 205 15.51 10.81 -25.24
CA ALA A 205 15.23 9.78 -26.24
C ALA A 205 16.39 9.78 -27.24
N ALA A 206 17.07 8.64 -27.39
CA ALA A 206 18.10 8.51 -28.41
C ALA A 206 17.45 8.87 -29.75
N GLU A 207 17.92 9.95 -30.38
CA GLU A 207 17.43 10.30 -31.71
C GLU A 207 17.63 9.09 -32.61
N PRO A 208 16.61 8.71 -33.42
CA PRO A 208 16.79 7.63 -34.37
C PRO A 208 17.98 7.99 -35.24
N SER A 209 19.05 7.20 -35.14
CA SER A 209 20.24 7.38 -35.97
C SER A 209 19.76 7.39 -37.41
N ARG A 210 19.80 8.59 -38.03
CA ARG A 210 19.61 8.73 -39.46
C ARG A 210 20.75 7.94 -40.08
N ALA A 211 20.45 6.74 -40.55
CA ALA A 211 21.36 6.01 -41.41
C ALA A 211 21.70 6.96 -42.57
N GLU A 212 22.93 7.44 -42.61
CA GLU A 212 23.43 8.15 -43.78
C GLU A 212 23.28 7.19 -44.96
N PRO A 213 22.71 7.63 -46.09
CA PRO A 213 22.70 6.81 -47.30
C PRO A 213 24.16 6.53 -47.68
N GLY A 214 24.61 5.31 -47.43
CA GLY A 214 25.91 4.86 -47.88
C GLY A 214 25.99 5.03 -49.39
N THR A 215 26.96 5.83 -49.84
CA THR A 215 27.35 5.95 -51.25
C THR A 215 27.62 4.56 -51.81
N ALA A 216 26.69 4.06 -52.61
CA ALA A 216 26.87 2.82 -53.36
C ALA A 216 27.94 3.03 -54.44
N VAL A 217 29.04 2.30 -54.33
CA VAL A 217 30.05 2.17 -55.39
C VAL A 217 29.47 1.27 -56.49
N PRO A 218 29.44 1.67 -57.79
CA PRO A 218 28.84 0.85 -58.83
C PRO A 218 29.78 -0.28 -59.28
N ALA A 219 29.25 -1.50 -59.34
CA ALA A 219 29.86 -2.64 -60.04
C ALA A 219 29.44 -2.64 -61.52
N PRO A 220 30.31 -3.02 -62.48
CA PRO A 220 29.93 -3.09 -63.89
C PRO A 220 29.18 -4.38 -64.25
N ALA A 221 28.24 -4.22 -65.18
CA ALA A 221 27.28 -5.19 -65.65
C ALA A 221 27.81 -6.18 -66.71
N SER A 222 27.17 -7.34 -66.83
CA SER A 222 27.09 -8.13 -68.07
C SER A 222 25.81 -8.99 -68.13
N ALA A 223 25.01 -8.72 -69.18
CA ALA A 223 23.98 -9.46 -69.94
C ALA A 223 23.14 -10.60 -69.28
N THR A 224 21.79 -10.53 -69.08
CA THR A 224 20.60 -10.60 -69.99
C THR A 224 20.23 -12.04 -70.47
N PRO A 225 18.95 -12.44 -70.71
CA PRO A 225 17.64 -12.17 -70.07
C PRO A 225 16.83 -13.46 -69.71
N SER A 226 15.77 -13.36 -68.90
CA SER A 226 14.57 -14.16 -69.16
C SER A 226 13.29 -13.39 -68.84
N ARG A 227 12.28 -13.66 -69.66
CA ARG A 227 11.06 -12.89 -69.92
C ARG A 227 9.89 -13.49 -69.14
N GLY A 228 9.05 -12.63 -68.55
CA GLY A 228 7.75 -12.97 -67.96
C GLY A 228 7.35 -11.96 -66.88
N ALA A 229 6.92 -10.75 -67.25
CA ALA A 229 5.53 -10.36 -67.47
C ALA A 229 4.73 -10.02 -66.18
N ILE A 230 4.51 -8.70 -66.01
CA ILE A 230 3.34 -7.99 -65.48
C ILE A 230 3.23 -7.78 -63.93
N ARG A 231 3.42 -6.50 -63.54
CA ARG A 231 3.03 -5.80 -62.29
C ARG A 231 1.54 -5.33 -62.41
N PRO A 232 0.83 -4.80 -61.37
CA PRO A 232 1.33 -4.36 -60.07
C PRO A 232 0.56 -4.83 -58.82
N SER A 233 1.30 -4.82 -57.71
CA SER A 233 0.83 -4.88 -56.33
C SER A 233 0.12 -3.56 -55.96
N THR A 234 -1.11 -3.70 -55.48
CA THR A 234 -1.81 -2.67 -54.68
C THR A 234 -2.01 -3.30 -53.29
N ALA A 235 -1.77 -2.49 -52.26
CA ALA A 235 -1.67 -2.84 -50.85
C ALA A 235 -2.73 -3.81 -50.31
N PRO A 236 -2.41 -4.44 -49.18
CA PRO A 236 -3.35 -4.42 -48.06
C PRO A 236 -2.73 -3.68 -46.88
N GLY A 237 -3.37 -2.59 -46.50
CA GLY A 237 -3.48 -2.26 -45.09
C GLY A 237 -4.37 -3.29 -44.39
N GLU A 238 -4.45 -3.16 -43.07
CA GLU A 238 -5.43 -3.81 -42.21
C GLU A 238 -5.02 -5.18 -41.66
N LEU A 239 -4.30 -5.14 -40.53
CA LEU A 239 -4.34 -6.18 -39.53
C LEU A 239 -4.79 -5.59 -38.18
N ALA A 240 -5.98 -6.03 -37.80
CA ALA A 240 -6.43 -6.35 -36.45
C ALA A 240 -6.45 -5.20 -35.43
N LEU A 241 -7.50 -4.40 -35.56
CA LEU A 241 -8.28 -3.91 -34.45
C LEU A 241 -8.86 -5.10 -33.67
N THR A 242 -8.35 -5.37 -32.46
CA THR A 242 -9.09 -6.15 -31.46
C THR A 242 -9.23 -5.31 -30.20
N GLY A 243 -10.36 -4.58 -30.12
CA GLY A 243 -10.94 -4.14 -28.86
C GLY A 243 -11.34 -5.36 -28.03
N ARG A 244 -11.06 -5.37 -26.73
CA ARG A 244 -12.00 -4.94 -25.68
C ARG A 244 -13.41 -5.51 -25.91
N ASP A 245 -13.76 -6.52 -25.12
CA ASP A 245 -15.03 -6.58 -24.39
C ASP A 245 -14.99 -7.72 -23.35
N VAL A 246 -14.74 -7.36 -22.09
CA VAL A 246 -15.31 -8.08 -20.94
C VAL A 246 -15.80 -7.01 -19.98
N VAL A 247 -17.04 -6.58 -20.20
CA VAL A 247 -17.87 -5.99 -19.14
C VAL A 247 -18.50 -7.18 -18.43
N VAL A 248 -18.48 -7.19 -17.09
CA VAL A 248 -19.64 -7.46 -16.23
C VAL A 248 -19.18 -7.61 -14.76
N LEU A 249 -19.66 -6.64 -13.95
CA LEU A 249 -20.12 -6.76 -12.55
C LEU A 249 -19.11 -6.94 -11.39
N LEU A 250 -18.99 -5.90 -10.54
CA LEU A 250 -19.46 -5.84 -9.13
C LEU A 250 -18.57 -4.90 -8.27
N ALA A 251 -19.08 -3.71 -7.98
CA ALA A 251 -18.83 -2.99 -6.73
C ALA A 251 -20.17 -2.96 -5.99
N PRO A 252 -20.23 -3.28 -4.68
CA PRO A 252 -19.98 -2.23 -3.68
C PRO A 252 -19.50 -2.71 -2.30
N VAL A 253 -18.39 -2.19 -1.75
CA VAL A 253 -18.25 -1.97 -0.29
C VAL A 253 -17.31 -0.77 -0.05
N ALA A 254 -17.82 0.45 -0.17
CA ALA A 254 -17.07 1.68 0.12
C ALA A 254 -17.79 2.58 1.14
N GLY A 255 -18.54 2.00 2.07
CA GLY A 255 -19.37 2.75 3.03
C GLY A 255 -18.82 2.87 4.46
N ALA A 256 -17.90 2.00 4.89
CA ALA A 256 -17.62 1.84 6.32
C ALA A 256 -16.40 2.62 6.85
N LEU A 257 -15.46 3.05 6.01
CA LEU A 257 -14.20 3.69 6.47
C LEU A 257 -14.30 5.21 6.72
N VAL A 258 -15.39 5.85 6.27
CA VAL A 258 -15.55 7.32 6.37
C VAL A 258 -15.91 7.78 7.80
N LEU A 259 -16.48 6.92 8.65
CA LEU A 259 -16.93 7.33 9.99
C LEU A 259 -15.82 7.33 11.05
N VAL A 260 -14.74 6.56 10.87
CA VAL A 260 -13.64 6.48 11.85
C VAL A 260 -12.66 7.66 11.71
N GLY A 261 -12.39 8.11 10.49
CA GLY A 261 -11.48 9.23 10.23
C GLY A 261 -11.95 10.57 10.80
N ALA A 262 -13.25 10.85 10.75
CA ALA A 262 -13.82 12.10 11.27
C ALA A 262 -13.70 12.25 12.80
N VAL A 263 -13.72 11.13 13.53
CA VAL A 263 -13.63 11.12 15.01
C VAL A 263 -12.20 11.43 15.47
N LEU A 264 -11.17 10.90 14.81
CA LEU A 264 -9.77 11.13 15.17
C LEU A 264 -9.32 12.59 14.95
N VAL A 265 -9.80 13.24 13.88
CA VAL A 265 -9.49 14.65 13.60
C VAL A 265 -10.11 15.59 14.64
N LEU A 266 -11.31 15.28 15.15
CA LEU A 266 -11.98 16.09 16.18
C LEU A 266 -11.31 15.96 17.57
N VAL A 267 -10.81 14.77 17.92
CA VAL A 267 -10.08 14.54 19.18
C VAL A 267 -8.71 15.23 19.16
N ALA A 268 -7.97 15.13 18.05
CA ALA A 268 -6.67 15.78 17.90
C ALA A 268 -6.74 17.32 17.92
N ARG A 269 -7.84 17.91 17.41
CA ARG A 269 -8.05 19.37 17.45
C ARG A 269 -8.42 19.88 18.85
N ARG A 270 -9.12 19.09 19.67
CA ARG A 270 -9.44 19.45 21.06
C ARG A 270 -8.21 19.43 21.96
N GLY A 271 -7.30 18.47 21.80
CA GLY A 271 -6.06 18.38 22.58
C GLY A 271 -5.10 19.57 22.36
N ARG A 272 -5.02 20.09 21.13
CA ARG A 272 -4.16 21.26 20.81
C ARG A 272 -4.69 22.60 21.33
N ARG A 273 -6.00 22.71 21.57
CA ARG A 273 -6.60 23.93 22.15
C ARG A 273 -6.51 23.96 23.68
N ALA A 274 -6.37 22.81 24.34
CA ALA A 274 -6.19 22.73 25.79
C ALA A 274 -4.73 22.97 26.25
N ARG A 275 -3.79 23.04 25.29
CA ARG A 275 -2.35 23.27 25.54
C ARG A 275 -1.87 24.67 25.11
N ARG A 276 -2.79 25.58 24.79
CA ARG A 276 -2.54 27.00 24.56
C ARG A 276 -3.37 27.80 25.55
#